data_AF-A0A1Y5GJJ3-F1
#
_entry.id   AF-A0A1Y5GJJ3-F1
#
_cell.length_a   1.000
_cell.length_b   1.000
_cell.length_c   1.000
_cell.angle_alpha   90.00
_cell.angle_beta   90.00
_cell.angle_gamma   90.00
#
_symmetry.space_group_name_H-M   'P 1'
#
loop_
_entity.id
_entity.type
_entity.pdbx_description
1 polymer ?
#
loop_
_entity_poly.entity_id
_entity_poly.type
_entity_poly.pdbx_seq_one_letter_code
_entity_poly.pdbx_strand_id
1 'polypeptide(L)'
;MQQETSEPTSIVSPDIAKIINDGQRLITFIAKDGDTELDPDVTRIIIDAKYKMSNNQWSAEDEEVFLINYDKLAKIVYPVTVESLHSIIPIYKGKKRLTTRAESAVTSYRRYTMFALILLLIGQVYWLCGHELQGNLINIMADRETLRTNLEDMEIDSADRHGQLMKIELVNQKLDANYKLLVLWNKAWSFGLEFSDTMPRYLQAEYESKKNRYDLDRNQNTTALQELELAKTLHQVRMVLFENTLSANFILTTFQGYILPLLYGLLGALIFVLRSLMNEVKTMTYTPNSEIKFRLRLTLGALGGMIVGWFLKPDEANAIASLSPMGLAFLMGYNVDLLFSIMDKAIDNIRKSIEAPAKR
;
A
#
# COMPACT_ATOMS: atom_id res chain seq x y z
N MET A 1 -31.79 56.99 -51.52
CA MET A 1 -32.42 55.65 -51.48
C MET A 1 -31.53 54.75 -50.65
N GLN A 2 -32.07 54.35 -49.49
CA GLN A 2 -31.78 53.16 -48.68
C GLN A 2 -30.32 52.85 -48.28
N GLN A 3 -30.06 53.09 -46.99
CA GLN A 3 -29.08 52.37 -46.18
C GLN A 3 -29.46 50.88 -46.14
N GLU A 4 -28.56 50.00 -46.57
CA GLU A 4 -28.51 48.62 -46.08
C GLU A 4 -27.37 48.55 -45.06
N THR A 5 -27.70 48.84 -43.80
CA THR A 5 -26.90 48.41 -42.66
C THR A 5 -27.12 46.90 -42.49
N SER A 6 -26.24 46.11 -43.10
CA SER A 6 -26.11 44.69 -42.78
C SER A 6 -25.62 44.57 -41.34
N GLU A 7 -26.54 44.33 -40.41
CA GLU A 7 -26.21 43.93 -39.04
C GLU A 7 -25.26 42.72 -39.08
N PRO A 8 -24.19 42.70 -38.28
CA PRO A 8 -23.36 41.51 -38.19
C PRO A 8 -24.22 40.43 -37.54
N THR A 9 -24.51 39.37 -38.28
CA THR A 9 -25.05 38.12 -37.70
C THR A 9 -24.12 37.70 -36.57
N SER A 10 -24.53 37.99 -35.34
CA SER A 10 -23.84 37.63 -34.10
C SER A 10 -23.81 36.11 -34.01
N ILE A 11 -22.70 35.52 -34.47
CA ILE A 11 -22.46 34.08 -34.31
C ILE A 11 -22.13 33.88 -32.84
N VAL A 12 -23.07 33.30 -32.09
CA VAL A 12 -22.87 32.95 -30.69
C VAL A 12 -21.60 32.09 -30.56
N SER A 13 -20.67 32.52 -29.72
CA SER A 13 -19.44 31.76 -29.47
C SER A 13 -19.77 30.37 -28.92
N PRO A 14 -19.05 29.31 -29.32
CA PRO A 14 -19.26 27.96 -28.79
C PRO A 14 -19.14 27.89 -27.26
N ASP A 15 -18.34 28.77 -26.65
CA ASP A 15 -18.20 28.85 -25.19
C ASP A 15 -19.46 29.41 -24.51
N ILE A 16 -20.08 30.44 -25.09
CA ILE A 16 -21.34 31.02 -24.57
C ILE A 16 -22.49 30.02 -24.70
N ALA A 17 -22.56 29.30 -25.82
CA ALA A 17 -23.56 28.24 -26.01
C ALA A 17 -23.45 27.15 -24.92
N LYS A 18 -22.23 26.84 -24.49
CA LYS A 18 -21.97 25.92 -23.37
C LYS A 18 -22.44 26.51 -22.04
N ILE A 19 -22.10 27.75 -21.73
CA ILE A 19 -22.50 28.43 -20.47
C ILE A 19 -24.03 28.55 -20.36
N ILE A 20 -24.74 28.80 -21.46
CA ILE A 20 -26.21 28.82 -21.49
C ILE A 20 -26.78 27.44 -21.11
N ASN A 21 -26.22 26.35 -21.65
CA ASN A 21 -26.62 24.99 -21.28
C ASN A 21 -26.32 24.70 -19.80
N ASP A 22 -25.16 25.16 -19.34
CA ASP A 22 -24.70 25.00 -17.96
C ASP A 22 -25.64 25.74 -16.98
N GLY A 23 -26.11 26.94 -17.32
CA GLY A 23 -27.10 27.68 -16.53
C GLY A 23 -28.45 26.96 -16.41
N GLN A 24 -28.91 26.32 -17.49
CA GLN A 24 -30.13 25.50 -17.46
C GLN A 24 -30.01 24.30 -16.50
N ARG A 25 -28.82 23.70 -16.45
CA ARG A 25 -28.52 22.59 -15.55
C ARG A 25 -28.51 23.03 -14.09
N LEU A 26 -27.98 24.21 -13.78
CA LEU A 26 -28.02 24.79 -12.43
C LEU A 26 -29.46 25.03 -11.98
N ILE A 27 -30.32 25.60 -12.83
CA ILE A 27 -31.75 25.78 -12.51
C ILE A 27 -32.43 24.43 -12.28
N THR A 28 -32.18 23.46 -13.15
CA THR A 28 -32.75 22.10 -13.00
C THR A 28 -32.29 21.44 -11.70
N PHE A 29 -31.04 21.68 -11.29
CA PHE A 29 -30.52 21.21 -10.01
C PHE A 29 -31.24 21.85 -8.84
N ILE A 30 -31.34 23.18 -8.79
CA ILE A 30 -32.03 23.89 -7.71
C ILE A 30 -33.51 23.45 -7.60
N ALA A 31 -34.18 23.34 -8.74
CA ALA A 31 -35.57 22.88 -8.79
C ALA A 31 -35.75 21.44 -8.29
N LYS A 32 -34.70 20.62 -8.33
CA LYS A 32 -34.71 19.23 -7.85
C LYS A 32 -34.29 19.10 -6.38
N ASP A 33 -33.34 19.92 -5.93
CA ASP A 33 -32.77 19.87 -4.58
C ASP A 33 -33.69 20.53 -3.55
N GLY A 34 -34.51 21.52 -3.97
CA GLY A 34 -35.59 22.08 -3.16
C GLY A 34 -35.17 23.01 -2.02
N ASP A 35 -33.87 23.16 -1.77
CA ASP A 35 -33.32 23.92 -0.62
C ASP A 35 -33.16 25.42 -0.88
N THR A 36 -33.39 25.93 -2.09
CA THR A 36 -33.17 27.35 -2.41
C THR A 36 -34.27 27.94 -3.29
N GLU A 37 -34.81 29.07 -2.86
CA GLU A 37 -35.76 29.85 -3.66
C GLU A 37 -35.03 30.56 -4.80
N LEU A 38 -35.47 30.28 -6.02
CA LEU A 38 -34.96 30.92 -7.23
C LEU A 38 -35.56 32.31 -7.38
N ASP A 39 -34.70 33.31 -7.64
CA ASP A 39 -35.15 34.62 -8.07
C ASP A 39 -35.89 34.48 -9.42
N PRO A 40 -37.17 34.89 -9.51
CA PRO A 40 -37.97 34.82 -10.74
C PRO A 40 -37.31 35.55 -11.91
N ASP A 41 -36.63 36.67 -11.66
CA ASP A 41 -36.01 37.48 -12.69
C ASP A 41 -34.75 36.80 -13.26
N VAL A 42 -33.91 36.24 -12.38
CA VAL A 42 -32.73 35.46 -12.80
C VAL A 42 -33.15 34.24 -13.61
N THR A 43 -34.18 33.51 -13.13
CA THR A 43 -34.69 32.31 -13.79
C THR A 43 -35.22 32.62 -15.19
N ARG A 44 -35.99 33.71 -15.34
CA ARG A 44 -36.51 34.16 -16.63
C ARG A 44 -35.39 34.46 -17.62
N ILE A 45 -34.37 35.22 -17.20
CA ILE A 45 -33.25 35.62 -18.06
C ILE A 45 -32.47 34.40 -18.57
N ILE A 46 -32.19 33.42 -17.69
CA ILE A 46 -31.45 32.21 -18.08
C ILE A 46 -32.28 31.32 -19.03
N ILE A 47 -33.60 31.25 -18.85
CA ILE A 47 -34.51 30.51 -19.74
C ILE A 47 -34.65 31.21 -21.09
N ASP A 48 -34.86 32.53 -21.10
CA ASP A 48 -34.99 33.33 -22.31
C ASP A 48 -33.72 33.25 -23.16
N ALA A 49 -32.54 33.20 -22.53
CA ALA A 49 -31.27 33.07 -23.23
C ALA A 49 -31.22 31.84 -24.15
N LYS A 50 -31.79 30.71 -23.74
CA LYS A 50 -31.88 29.48 -24.56
C LYS A 50 -32.74 29.70 -25.81
N TYR A 51 -33.87 30.38 -25.67
CA TYR A 51 -34.78 30.64 -26.79
C TYR A 51 -34.21 31.69 -27.75
N LYS A 52 -33.59 32.76 -27.22
CA LYS A 52 -32.89 33.77 -28.01
C LYS A 52 -31.74 33.18 -28.82
N MET A 53 -30.96 32.26 -28.25
CA MET A 53 -29.92 31.52 -28.97
C MET A 53 -30.52 30.64 -30.08
N SER A 54 -31.61 29.93 -29.83
CA SER A 54 -32.27 29.08 -30.84
C SER A 54 -32.90 29.87 -31.99
N ASN A 55 -33.34 31.10 -31.74
CA ASN A 55 -33.98 31.96 -32.73
C ASN A 55 -32.98 32.89 -33.47
N ASN A 56 -31.67 32.75 -33.23
CA ASN A 56 -30.62 33.63 -33.76
C ASN A 56 -30.80 35.12 -33.38
N GLN A 57 -31.38 35.41 -32.21
CA GLN A 57 -31.64 36.76 -31.70
C GLN A 57 -30.70 37.14 -30.54
N TRP A 58 -29.42 36.73 -30.62
CA TRP A 58 -28.44 36.93 -29.55
C TRP A 58 -27.62 38.21 -29.76
N SER A 59 -27.83 39.21 -28.91
CA SER A 59 -27.07 40.47 -28.94
C SER A 59 -25.94 40.51 -27.89
N ALA A 60 -25.02 41.45 -28.03
CA ALA A 60 -23.96 41.69 -27.03
C ALA A 60 -24.52 42.17 -25.68
N GLU A 61 -25.62 42.95 -25.69
CA GLU A 61 -26.31 43.37 -24.47
C GLU A 61 -26.96 42.18 -23.74
N ASP A 62 -27.53 41.23 -24.49
CA ASP A 62 -28.08 39.99 -23.93
C ASP A 62 -26.99 39.14 -23.26
N GLU A 63 -25.77 39.12 -23.83
CA GLU A 63 -24.63 38.39 -23.27
C GLU A 63 -24.15 38.98 -21.94
N GLU A 64 -24.01 40.30 -21.85
CA GLU A 64 -23.65 40.97 -20.60
C GLU A 64 -24.69 40.71 -19.50
N VAL A 65 -25.97 40.89 -19.81
CA VAL A 65 -27.07 40.65 -18.86
C VAL A 65 -27.11 39.18 -18.44
N PHE A 66 -26.89 38.25 -19.37
CA PHE A 66 -26.83 36.83 -19.07
C PHE A 66 -25.67 36.50 -18.13
N LEU A 67 -24.45 36.96 -18.41
CA LEU A 67 -23.26 36.64 -17.61
C LEU A 67 -23.37 37.17 -16.16
N ILE A 68 -23.94 38.36 -15.96
CA ILE A 68 -24.17 38.92 -14.63
C ILE A 68 -25.16 38.05 -13.83
N ASN A 69 -26.26 37.63 -14.48
CA ASN A 69 -27.26 36.79 -13.81
C ASN A 69 -26.78 35.35 -13.61
N TYR A 70 -25.93 34.84 -14.51
CA TYR A 70 -25.26 33.57 -14.36
C TYR A 70 -24.27 33.59 -13.16
N ASP A 71 -23.50 34.66 -12.97
CA ASP A 71 -22.63 34.82 -11.79
C ASP A 71 -23.44 34.83 -10.48
N LYS A 72 -24.57 35.53 -10.44
CA LYS A 72 -25.50 35.49 -9.29
C LYS A 72 -25.99 34.08 -9.02
N LEU A 73 -26.43 33.37 -10.05
CA LEU A 73 -26.89 31.98 -9.93
C LEU A 73 -25.77 31.05 -9.43
N ALA A 74 -24.57 31.18 -9.97
CA ALA A 74 -23.42 30.37 -9.56
C ALA A 74 -23.02 30.61 -8.10
N LYS A 75 -23.13 31.85 -7.60
CA LYS A 75 -22.88 32.21 -6.20
C LYS A 75 -23.90 31.59 -5.24
N ILE A 76 -25.17 31.51 -5.65
CA ILE A 76 -26.25 30.92 -4.86
C ILE A 76 -26.05 29.41 -4.71
N VAL A 77 -25.56 28.74 -5.77
CA VAL A 77 -25.44 27.27 -5.83
C VAL A 77 -24.10 26.76 -5.25
N TYR A 78 -23.17 27.65 -4.91
CA TYR A 78 -21.89 27.27 -4.28
C TYR A 78 -22.14 26.52 -2.95
N PRO A 79 -21.53 25.35 -2.70
CA PRO A 79 -20.30 24.80 -3.29
C PRO A 79 -20.46 23.91 -4.53
N VAL A 80 -21.69 23.73 -5.04
CA VAL A 80 -21.93 22.94 -6.26
C VAL A 80 -21.56 23.79 -7.48
N THR A 81 -20.72 23.23 -8.35
CA THR A 81 -20.29 23.90 -9.58
C THR A 81 -20.86 23.18 -10.80
N VAL A 82 -20.88 23.87 -11.94
CA VAL A 82 -21.26 23.23 -13.21
C VAL A 82 -20.38 22.02 -13.53
N GLU A 83 -19.08 22.12 -13.22
CA GLU A 83 -18.14 21.03 -13.43
C GLU A 83 -18.45 19.82 -12.55
N SER A 84 -18.91 20.04 -11.30
CA SER A 84 -19.34 18.95 -10.43
C SER A 84 -20.65 18.33 -10.91
N LEU A 85 -21.60 19.15 -11.36
CA LEU A 85 -22.84 18.68 -11.95
C LEU A 85 -22.60 17.81 -13.19
N HIS A 86 -21.68 18.21 -14.06
CA HIS A 86 -21.26 17.44 -15.25
C HIS A 86 -20.59 16.12 -14.88
N SER A 87 -19.91 16.10 -13.74
CA SER A 87 -19.17 14.93 -13.29
C SER A 87 -20.05 13.90 -12.59
N ILE A 88 -21.24 14.29 -12.10
CA ILE A 88 -22.13 13.43 -11.29
C ILE A 88 -23.45 13.10 -11.99
N ILE A 89 -24.05 14.02 -12.75
CA ILE A 89 -25.32 13.78 -13.44
C ILE A 89 -25.07 13.04 -14.77
N PRO A 90 -25.69 11.86 -14.99
CA PRO A 90 -25.50 11.09 -16.21
C PRO A 90 -26.14 11.77 -17.43
N ILE A 91 -25.43 11.71 -18.55
CA ILE A 91 -25.93 12.12 -19.86
C ILE A 91 -26.54 10.88 -20.53
N TYR A 92 -27.69 11.04 -21.16
CA TYR A 92 -28.35 9.98 -21.93
C TYR A 92 -28.13 10.20 -23.42
N LYS A 93 -27.66 9.17 -24.14
CA LYS A 93 -27.59 9.16 -25.60
C LYS A 93 -28.62 8.17 -26.14
N GLY A 94 -29.80 8.67 -26.50
CA GLY A 94 -30.97 7.84 -26.80
C GLY A 94 -31.42 7.08 -25.55
N LYS A 95 -31.53 5.75 -25.63
CA LYS A 95 -31.89 4.89 -24.48
C LYS A 95 -30.69 4.49 -23.61
N LYS A 96 -29.45 4.82 -23.98
CA LYS A 96 -28.25 4.41 -23.25
C LYS A 96 -27.79 5.49 -22.28
N ARG A 97 -27.67 5.12 -20.99
CA ARG A 97 -27.06 5.93 -19.93
C ARG A 97 -25.54 5.86 -20.06
N LEU A 98 -24.87 7.02 -20.20
CA LEU A 98 -23.42 7.10 -20.15
C LEU A 98 -22.97 7.13 -18.68
N THR A 99 -21.90 6.40 -18.36
CA THR A 99 -21.29 6.41 -17.03
C THR A 99 -20.69 7.78 -16.75
N THR A 100 -20.87 8.29 -15.53
CA THR A 100 -20.34 9.60 -15.16
C THR A 100 -18.86 9.52 -14.76
N ARG A 101 -18.18 10.67 -14.76
CA ARG A 101 -16.78 10.72 -14.31
C ARG A 101 -16.67 10.29 -12.85
N ALA A 102 -17.62 10.70 -12.01
CA ALA A 102 -17.72 10.26 -10.62
C ALA A 102 -17.91 8.75 -10.50
N GLU A 103 -18.83 8.14 -11.27
CA GLU A 103 -19.05 6.69 -11.26
C GLU A 103 -17.81 5.90 -11.69
N SER A 104 -17.12 6.39 -12.72
CA SER A 104 -15.87 5.79 -13.20
C SER A 104 -14.77 5.89 -12.15
N ALA A 105 -14.60 7.06 -11.52
CA ALA A 105 -13.64 7.27 -10.45
C ALA A 105 -13.91 6.34 -9.27
N VAL A 106 -15.16 6.30 -8.77
CA VAL A 106 -15.57 5.39 -7.67
C VAL A 106 -15.28 3.93 -8.03
N THR A 107 -15.57 3.51 -9.27
CA THR A 107 -15.31 2.14 -9.70
C THR A 107 -13.82 1.83 -9.73
N SER A 108 -13.00 2.74 -10.24
CA SER A 108 -11.53 2.60 -10.28
C SER A 108 -10.94 2.53 -8.88
N TYR A 109 -11.26 3.49 -8.00
CA TYR A 109 -10.74 3.49 -6.63
C TYR A 109 -11.22 2.28 -5.82
N ARG A 110 -12.47 1.83 -6.00
CA ARG A 110 -12.94 0.58 -5.38
C ARG A 110 -12.14 -0.63 -5.84
N ARG A 111 -11.82 -0.72 -7.13
CA ARG A 111 -10.97 -1.81 -7.66
C ARG A 111 -9.55 -1.74 -7.09
N TYR A 112 -8.97 -0.54 -6.99
CA TYR A 112 -7.66 -0.37 -6.37
C TYR A 112 -7.66 -0.75 -4.88
N THR A 113 -8.71 -0.40 -4.13
CA THR A 113 -8.85 -0.81 -2.73
C THR A 113 -8.97 -2.33 -2.59
N MET A 114 -9.79 -2.98 -3.42
CA MET A 114 -9.90 -4.45 -3.39
C MET A 114 -8.58 -5.11 -3.78
N PHE A 115 -7.88 -4.59 -4.79
CA PHE A 115 -6.57 -5.10 -5.18
C PHE A 115 -5.53 -4.92 -4.07
N ALA A 116 -5.46 -3.73 -3.45
CA ALA A 116 -4.55 -3.45 -2.34
C ALA A 116 -4.85 -4.33 -1.11
N LEU A 117 -6.13 -4.59 -0.80
CA LEU A 117 -6.54 -5.50 0.25
C LEU A 117 -6.08 -6.94 -0.03
N ILE A 118 -6.31 -7.43 -1.25
CA ILE A 118 -5.88 -8.78 -1.66
C ILE A 118 -4.36 -8.89 -1.60
N LEU A 119 -3.64 -7.89 -2.11
CA LEU A 119 -2.17 -7.85 -2.06
C LEU A 119 -1.65 -7.83 -0.62
N LEU A 120 -2.28 -7.06 0.26
CA LEU A 120 -1.97 -7.02 1.68
C LEU A 120 -2.19 -8.39 2.34
N LEU A 121 -3.34 -9.03 2.09
CA LEU A 121 -3.63 -10.34 2.65
C LEU A 121 -2.64 -11.40 2.17
N ILE A 122 -2.30 -11.40 0.88
CA ILE A 122 -1.28 -12.31 0.32
C ILE A 122 0.07 -12.06 0.99
N GLY A 123 0.50 -10.80 1.10
CA GLY A 123 1.75 -10.44 1.76
C GLY A 123 1.78 -10.82 3.24
N GLN A 124 0.66 -10.65 3.95
CA GLN A 124 0.52 -10.98 5.36
C GLN A 124 0.56 -12.49 5.59
N VAL A 125 -0.17 -13.28 4.79
CA VAL A 125 -0.13 -14.76 4.87
C VAL A 125 1.28 -15.27 4.55
N TYR A 126 1.92 -14.71 3.52
CA TYR A 126 3.28 -15.06 3.15
C TYR A 126 4.28 -14.78 4.27
N TRP A 127 4.22 -13.60 4.87
CA TRP A 127 5.06 -13.23 6.00
C TRP A 127 4.82 -14.12 7.23
N LEU A 128 3.55 -14.38 7.57
CA LEU A 128 3.17 -15.23 8.71
C LEU A 128 3.76 -16.64 8.56
N CYS A 129 3.61 -17.24 7.38
CA CYS A 129 4.14 -18.57 7.10
C CYS A 129 5.66 -18.62 7.27
N GLY A 130 6.39 -17.63 6.74
CA GLY A 130 7.85 -17.57 6.92
C GLY A 130 8.26 -17.35 8.38
N HIS A 131 7.57 -16.47 9.11
CA HIS A 131 7.83 -16.20 10.52
C HIS A 131 7.64 -17.45 11.39
N GLU A 132 6.54 -18.19 11.18
CA GLU A 132 6.29 -19.46 11.88
C GLU A 132 7.33 -20.53 11.53
N LEU A 133 7.67 -20.69 10.24
CA LEU A 133 8.69 -21.66 9.81
C LEU A 133 10.05 -21.38 10.43
N GLN A 134 10.48 -20.12 10.42
CA GLN A 134 11.75 -19.70 11.02
C GLN A 134 11.75 -19.89 12.55
N GLY A 135 10.69 -19.47 13.23
CA GLY A 135 10.55 -19.62 14.68
C GLY A 135 10.55 -21.09 15.10
N ASN A 136 9.81 -21.93 14.39
CA ASN A 136 9.78 -23.38 14.61
C ASN A 136 11.16 -24.01 14.41
N LEU A 137 11.93 -23.57 13.41
CA LEU A 137 13.27 -24.07 13.16
C LEU A 137 14.21 -23.79 14.35
N ILE A 138 14.19 -22.55 14.86
CA ILE A 138 15.01 -22.12 16.02
C ILE A 138 14.62 -22.92 17.27
N ASN A 139 13.33 -23.03 17.55
CA ASN A 139 12.83 -23.77 18.72
C ASN A 139 13.19 -25.26 18.65
N ILE A 140 13.02 -25.90 17.49
CA ILE A 140 13.38 -27.31 17.30
C ILE A 140 14.89 -27.54 17.45
N MET A 141 15.72 -26.60 16.99
CA MET A 141 17.17 -26.68 17.19
C MET A 141 17.55 -26.57 18.68
N ALA A 142 16.92 -25.64 19.42
CA ALA A 142 17.13 -25.52 20.86
C ALA A 142 16.66 -26.77 21.62
N ASP A 143 15.49 -27.30 21.27
CA ASP A 143 14.96 -28.56 21.83
C ASP A 143 15.91 -29.74 21.55
N ARG A 144 16.46 -29.81 20.33
CA ARG A 144 17.44 -30.84 19.96
C ARG A 144 18.72 -30.75 20.80
N GLU A 145 19.22 -29.55 21.03
CA GLU A 145 20.43 -29.33 21.82
C GLU A 145 20.21 -29.73 23.28
N THR A 146 19.08 -29.33 23.89
CA THR A 146 18.75 -29.74 25.26
C THR A 146 18.58 -31.26 25.40
N LEU A 147 17.91 -31.93 24.45
CA LEU A 147 17.78 -33.38 24.44
C LEU A 147 19.13 -34.08 24.29
N ARG A 148 20.03 -33.52 23.48
CA ARG A 148 21.38 -34.07 23.31
C ARG A 148 22.20 -33.96 24.59
N THR A 149 22.19 -32.79 25.25
CA THR A 149 22.88 -32.59 26.53
C THR A 149 22.37 -33.56 27.59
N ASN A 150 21.04 -33.69 27.71
CA ASN A 150 20.44 -34.64 28.64
C ASN A 150 20.83 -36.10 28.35
N LEU A 151 21.08 -36.44 27.09
CA LEU A 151 21.51 -37.78 26.68
C LEU A 151 23.00 -38.05 26.98
N GLU A 152 23.85 -37.01 26.93
CA GLU A 152 25.27 -37.11 27.30
C GLU A 152 25.44 -37.39 28.81
N ASP A 153 24.51 -36.93 29.65
CA ASP A 153 24.51 -37.14 31.10
C ASP A 153 23.95 -38.52 31.54
N MET A 154 23.44 -39.35 30.63
CA MET A 154 22.77 -40.63 30.94
C MET A 154 23.66 -41.87 30.76
N GLU A 155 23.48 -42.89 31.61
CA GLU A 155 24.15 -44.19 31.46
C GLU A 155 23.77 -44.91 30.15
N ILE A 156 24.75 -45.58 29.54
CA ILE A 156 24.70 -46.16 28.18
C ILE A 156 23.62 -47.22 28.00
N ASP A 157 23.27 -47.97 29.05
CA ASP A 157 22.34 -49.12 28.98
C ASP A 157 20.97 -48.86 29.64
N SER A 158 20.61 -47.59 29.83
CA SER A 158 19.31 -47.24 30.43
C SER A 158 18.18 -47.30 29.38
N ALA A 159 17.02 -47.85 29.78
CA ALA A 159 15.80 -47.81 28.97
C ALA A 159 15.38 -46.36 28.66
N ASP A 160 15.66 -45.44 29.59
CA ASP A 160 15.42 -44.01 29.42
C ASP A 160 16.26 -43.39 28.29
N ARG A 161 17.51 -43.84 28.09
CA ARG A 161 18.37 -43.38 27.00
C ARG A 161 17.81 -43.77 25.64
N HIS A 162 17.26 -44.98 25.50
CA HIS A 162 16.57 -45.40 24.28
C HIS A 162 15.32 -44.56 23.99
N GLY A 163 14.55 -44.20 25.02
CA GLY A 163 13.42 -43.28 24.89
C GLY A 163 13.85 -41.88 24.45
N GLN A 164 14.97 -41.37 24.95
CA GLN A 164 15.55 -40.08 24.52
C GLN A 164 16.07 -40.12 23.08
N LEU A 165 16.72 -41.21 22.66
CA LEU A 165 17.16 -41.40 21.27
C LEU A 165 15.98 -41.34 20.28
N MET A 166 14.86 -41.99 20.60
CA MET A 166 13.64 -41.91 19.79
C MET A 166 13.09 -40.48 19.70
N LYS A 167 13.15 -39.70 20.80
CA LYS A 167 12.75 -38.28 20.80
C LYS A 167 13.65 -37.44 19.90
N ILE A 168 14.97 -37.63 19.97
CA ILE A 168 15.94 -36.92 19.11
C ILE A 168 15.66 -37.23 17.63
N GLU A 169 15.38 -38.49 17.31
CA GLU A 169 15.07 -38.89 15.94
C GLU A 169 13.78 -38.22 15.43
N LEU A 170 12.73 -38.20 16.25
CA LEU A 170 11.49 -37.50 15.92
C LEU A 170 11.70 -35.98 15.75
N VAL A 171 12.56 -35.38 16.56
CA VAL A 171 12.94 -33.96 16.44
C VAL A 171 13.73 -33.70 15.15
N ASN A 172 14.66 -34.59 14.77
CA ASN A 172 15.37 -34.50 13.49
C ASN A 172 14.39 -34.57 12.31
N GLN A 173 13.41 -35.48 12.34
CA GLN A 173 12.39 -35.58 11.29
C GLN A 173 11.55 -34.30 11.17
N LYS A 174 11.17 -33.69 12.30
CA LYS A 174 10.46 -32.40 12.31
C LYS A 174 11.34 -31.26 11.78
N LEU A 175 12.61 -31.25 12.14
CA LEU A 175 13.59 -30.28 11.63
C LEU A 175 13.70 -30.36 10.12
N ASP A 176 13.86 -31.56 9.57
CA ASP A 176 14.00 -31.79 8.13
C ASP A 176 12.72 -31.40 7.38
N ALA A 177 11.55 -31.70 7.93
CA ALA A 177 10.27 -31.31 7.34
C ALA A 177 10.11 -29.77 7.30
N ASN A 178 10.35 -29.09 8.42
CA ASN A 178 10.26 -27.63 8.49
C ASN A 178 11.30 -26.95 7.60
N TYR A 179 12.52 -27.49 7.55
CA TYR A 179 13.55 -26.99 6.67
C TYR A 179 13.16 -27.10 5.18
N LYS A 180 12.60 -28.24 4.75
CA LYS A 180 12.10 -28.41 3.37
C LYS A 180 11.02 -27.39 3.03
N LEU A 181 10.11 -27.11 3.96
CA LEU A 181 9.10 -26.07 3.79
C LEU A 181 9.71 -24.66 3.72
N LEU A 182 10.72 -24.37 4.53
CA LEU A 182 11.45 -23.10 4.49
C LEU A 182 12.15 -22.90 3.15
N VAL A 183 12.76 -23.95 2.58
CA VAL A 183 13.38 -23.90 1.24
C VAL A 183 12.32 -23.62 0.17
N LEU A 184 11.15 -24.26 0.24
CA LEU A 184 10.05 -23.99 -0.69
C LEU A 184 9.53 -22.54 -0.57
N TRP A 185 9.40 -22.05 0.65
CA TRP A 185 9.05 -20.66 0.92
C TRP A 185 10.11 -19.70 0.37
N ASN A 186 11.40 -20.03 0.54
CA ASN A 186 12.50 -19.22 0.01
C ASN A 186 12.50 -19.15 -1.52
N LYS A 187 12.17 -20.26 -2.20
CA LYS A 187 12.05 -20.29 -3.66
C LYS A 187 11.05 -19.28 -4.21
N ALA A 188 9.99 -18.97 -3.47
CA ALA A 188 8.95 -18.07 -3.93
C ALA A 188 9.47 -16.64 -4.11
N TRP A 189 10.33 -16.14 -3.19
CA TRP A 189 10.89 -14.80 -3.29
C TRP A 189 12.25 -14.76 -4.00
N SER A 190 13.03 -15.85 -4.00
CA SER A 190 14.29 -15.96 -4.74
C SER A 190 14.09 -16.15 -6.25
N PHE A 191 12.84 -16.07 -6.73
CA PHE A 191 12.44 -16.33 -8.12
C PHE A 191 12.93 -17.70 -8.63
N GLY A 192 12.93 -18.70 -7.75
CA GLY A 192 13.36 -20.07 -8.05
C GLY A 192 14.88 -20.27 -8.04
N LEU A 193 15.68 -19.28 -7.64
CA LEU A 193 17.10 -19.48 -7.40
C LEU A 193 17.30 -20.33 -6.14
N GLU A 194 18.15 -21.35 -6.25
CA GLU A 194 18.59 -22.17 -5.13
C GLU A 194 19.99 -21.75 -4.69
N PHE A 195 20.23 -21.77 -3.38
CA PHE A 195 21.57 -21.60 -2.85
C PHE A 195 22.42 -22.83 -3.22
N SER A 196 23.60 -22.56 -3.77
CA SER A 196 24.50 -23.61 -4.25
C SER A 196 25.18 -24.32 -3.09
N ASP A 197 25.27 -25.65 -3.16
CA ASP A 197 26.00 -26.48 -2.19
C ASP A 197 27.54 -26.40 -2.32
N THR A 198 28.05 -25.29 -2.86
CA THR A 198 29.49 -25.11 -3.11
C THR A 198 30.19 -24.67 -1.84
N MET A 199 31.08 -25.54 -1.36
CA MET A 199 31.89 -25.28 -0.18
C MET A 199 32.80 -24.04 -0.36
N PRO A 200 32.97 -23.19 0.68
CA PRO A 200 33.93 -22.10 0.64
C PRO A 200 35.35 -22.58 0.35
N ARG A 201 36.11 -21.80 -0.46
CA ARG A 201 37.46 -22.18 -0.94
C ARG A 201 38.44 -22.56 0.17
N TYR A 202 38.36 -21.90 1.32
CA TYR A 202 39.25 -22.20 2.46
C TYR A 202 39.01 -23.59 3.04
N LEU A 203 37.73 -23.99 3.16
CA LEU A 203 37.33 -25.27 3.73
C LEU A 203 37.62 -26.41 2.75
N GLN A 204 37.48 -26.13 1.45
CA GLN A 204 37.89 -27.05 0.40
C GLN A 204 39.41 -27.34 0.45
N ALA A 205 40.24 -26.30 0.59
CA ALA A 205 41.69 -26.47 0.70
C ALA A 205 42.10 -27.27 1.95
N GLU A 206 41.42 -27.05 3.08
CA GLU A 206 41.65 -27.82 4.31
C GLU A 206 41.26 -29.30 4.14
N TYR A 207 40.10 -29.56 3.51
CA TYR A 207 39.64 -30.90 3.19
C TYR A 207 40.62 -31.63 2.26
N GLU A 208 41.07 -30.96 1.20
CA GLU A 208 42.04 -31.53 0.24
C GLU A 208 43.38 -31.84 0.94
N SER A 209 43.86 -30.96 1.82
CA SER A 209 45.07 -31.21 2.61
C SER A 209 44.93 -32.43 3.53
N LYS A 210 43.81 -32.54 4.26
CA LYS A 210 43.52 -33.70 5.14
C LYS A 210 43.35 -34.99 4.33
N LYS A 211 42.65 -34.92 3.20
CA LYS A 211 42.45 -36.05 2.28
C LYS A 211 43.78 -36.57 1.76
N ASN A 212 44.64 -35.67 1.24
CA ASN A 212 45.96 -36.03 0.73
C ASN A 212 46.83 -36.72 1.79
N ARG A 213 46.73 -36.32 3.05
CA ARG A 213 47.43 -36.99 4.16
C ARG A 213 46.94 -38.41 4.40
N TYR A 214 45.63 -38.66 4.34
CA TYR A 214 45.08 -39.99 4.55
C TYR A 214 45.27 -40.91 3.35
N ASP A 215 45.32 -40.36 2.14
CA ASP A 215 45.58 -41.09 0.90
C ASP A 215 47.01 -41.67 0.81
N LEU A 216 47.99 -41.09 1.52
CA LEU A 216 49.36 -41.62 1.59
C LEU A 216 49.41 -43.04 2.18
N ASP A 217 48.55 -43.35 3.16
CA ASP A 217 48.45 -44.66 3.83
C ASP A 217 47.01 -45.20 3.79
N ARG A 218 46.44 -45.27 2.59
CA ARG A 218 45.03 -45.59 2.33
C ARG A 218 44.52 -46.86 3.02
N ASN A 219 45.35 -47.90 3.09
CA ASN A 219 44.99 -49.20 3.69
C ASN A 219 44.80 -49.13 5.22
N GLN A 220 45.48 -48.19 5.90
CA GLN A 220 45.32 -47.99 7.35
C GLN A 220 44.26 -46.93 7.67
N ASN A 221 44.08 -45.94 6.78
CA ASN A 221 43.24 -44.77 7.02
C ASN A 221 41.85 -44.83 6.38
N THR A 222 41.36 -46.02 6.00
CA THR A 222 40.06 -46.14 5.30
C THR A 222 38.89 -45.59 6.13
N THR A 223 38.85 -45.87 7.44
CA THR A 223 37.82 -45.34 8.35
C THR A 223 37.93 -43.82 8.51
N ALA A 224 39.15 -43.30 8.68
CA ALA A 224 39.39 -41.87 8.81
C ALA A 224 39.01 -41.08 7.55
N LEU A 225 39.18 -41.69 6.36
CA LEU A 225 38.73 -41.11 5.09
C LEU A 225 37.20 -41.03 5.02
N GLN A 226 36.50 -42.09 5.44
CA GLN A 226 35.02 -42.11 5.50
C GLN A 226 34.48 -41.07 6.49
N GLU A 227 35.09 -40.95 7.67
CA GLU A 227 34.72 -39.92 8.66
C GLU A 227 34.96 -38.51 8.12
N LEU A 228 36.05 -38.29 7.38
CA LEU A 228 36.34 -37.01 6.74
C LEU A 228 35.31 -36.66 5.66
N GLU A 229 34.90 -37.64 4.84
CA GLU A 229 33.84 -37.45 3.85
C GLU A 229 32.48 -37.17 4.49
N LEU A 230 32.13 -37.88 5.57
CA LEU A 230 30.91 -37.63 6.34
C LEU A 230 30.94 -36.23 6.98
N ALA A 231 32.07 -35.82 7.56
CA ALA A 231 32.22 -34.49 8.15
C ALA A 231 32.05 -33.39 7.08
N LYS A 232 32.58 -33.62 5.87
CA LYS A 232 32.39 -32.71 4.73
C LYS A 232 30.91 -32.57 4.36
N THR A 233 30.20 -33.68 4.14
CA THR A 233 28.79 -33.65 3.74
C THR A 233 27.90 -33.04 4.82
N LEU A 234 28.13 -33.35 6.09
CA LEU A 234 27.41 -32.73 7.22
C LEU A 234 27.63 -31.22 7.28
N HIS A 235 28.87 -30.76 7.04
CA HIS A 235 29.18 -29.34 7.03
C HIS A 235 28.50 -28.62 5.86
N GLN A 236 28.52 -29.23 4.66
CA GLN A 236 27.81 -28.73 3.47
C GLN A 236 26.31 -28.52 3.73
N VAL A 237 25.63 -29.55 4.25
CA VAL A 237 24.21 -29.48 4.58
C VAL A 237 23.93 -28.37 5.61
N ARG A 238 24.78 -28.22 6.62
CA ARG A 238 24.63 -27.18 7.65
C ARG A 238 24.80 -25.77 7.07
N MET A 239 25.76 -25.58 6.16
CA MET A 239 25.98 -24.31 5.48
C MET A 239 24.75 -23.91 4.66
N VAL A 240 24.24 -24.81 3.81
CA VAL A 240 23.03 -24.55 3.00
C VAL A 240 21.82 -24.26 3.88
N LEU A 241 21.68 -24.96 5.02
CA LEU A 241 20.63 -24.69 5.99
C LEU A 241 20.75 -23.26 6.57
N PHE A 242 21.96 -22.87 6.95
CA PHE A 242 22.23 -21.55 7.54
C PHE A 242 21.96 -20.43 6.53
N GLU A 243 22.39 -20.60 5.29
CA GLU A 243 22.14 -19.66 4.19
C GLU A 243 20.64 -19.44 3.97
N ASN A 244 19.86 -20.53 3.90
CA ASN A 244 18.40 -20.45 3.76
C ASN A 244 17.74 -19.76 4.96
N THR A 245 18.22 -20.02 6.17
CA THR A 245 17.69 -19.41 7.39
C THR A 245 17.99 -17.91 7.44
N LEU A 246 19.22 -17.52 7.11
CA LEU A 246 19.66 -16.12 7.06
C LEU A 246 18.89 -15.34 5.98
N SER A 247 18.70 -15.97 4.83
CA SER A 247 17.93 -15.38 3.76
C SER A 247 16.47 -15.20 4.15
N ALA A 248 15.91 -16.16 4.89
CA ALA A 248 14.53 -16.07 5.37
C ALA A 248 14.35 -14.91 6.36
N ASN A 249 15.21 -14.76 7.37
CA ASN A 249 15.05 -13.62 8.27
C ASN A 249 15.37 -12.27 7.62
N PHE A 250 16.29 -12.18 6.65
CA PHE A 250 16.45 -10.93 5.88
C PHE A 250 15.15 -10.49 5.20
N ILE A 251 14.46 -11.44 4.56
CA ILE A 251 13.19 -11.16 3.87
C ILE A 251 12.08 -10.87 4.87
N LEU A 252 11.97 -11.62 5.96
CA LEU A 252 10.96 -11.37 7.00
C LEU A 252 11.13 -9.99 7.65
N THR A 253 12.36 -9.58 7.95
CA THR A 253 12.66 -8.24 8.45
C THR A 253 12.32 -7.18 7.41
N THR A 254 12.61 -7.42 6.13
CA THR A 254 12.26 -6.48 5.05
C THR A 254 10.74 -6.33 4.91
N PHE A 255 10.00 -7.44 4.96
CA PHE A 255 8.55 -7.43 4.92
C PHE A 255 7.94 -6.67 6.10
N GLN A 256 8.39 -6.97 7.32
CA GLN A 256 7.90 -6.35 8.55
C GLN A 256 8.26 -4.86 8.65
N GLY A 257 9.46 -4.48 8.24
CA GLY A 257 9.97 -3.11 8.35
C GLY A 257 9.48 -2.17 7.24
N TYR A 258 9.26 -2.69 6.03
CA TYR A 258 9.01 -1.85 4.85
C TYR A 258 7.72 -2.19 4.13
N ILE A 259 7.55 -3.45 3.71
CA ILE A 259 6.46 -3.83 2.79
C ILE A 259 5.10 -3.79 3.47
N LEU A 260 4.97 -4.42 4.65
CA LEU A 260 3.71 -4.46 5.40
C LEU A 260 3.27 -3.04 5.82
N PRO A 261 4.10 -2.21 6.48
CA PRO A 261 3.69 -0.86 6.86
C PRO A 261 3.30 0.00 5.65
N LEU A 262 4.01 -0.11 4.52
CA LEU A 262 3.65 0.57 3.27
C LEU A 262 2.25 0.16 2.77
N LEU A 263 1.94 -1.15 2.75
CA LEU A 263 0.65 -1.67 2.31
C LEU A 263 -0.49 -1.27 3.26
N TYR A 264 -0.26 -1.31 4.57
CA TYR A 264 -1.23 -0.84 5.57
C TYR A 264 -1.49 0.67 5.43
N GLY A 265 -0.44 1.49 5.23
CA GLY A 265 -0.59 2.92 4.97
C GLY A 265 -1.33 3.22 3.67
N LEU A 266 -1.03 2.47 2.60
CA LEU A 266 -1.76 2.55 1.33
C LEU A 266 -3.25 2.22 1.50
N LEU A 267 -3.58 1.17 2.26
CA LEU A 267 -4.96 0.80 2.56
C LEU A 267 -5.68 1.91 3.34
N GLY A 268 -5.03 2.50 4.34
CA GLY A 268 -5.56 3.65 5.08
C GLY A 268 -5.90 4.82 4.17
N ALA A 269 -4.99 5.17 3.26
CA ALA A 269 -5.19 6.24 2.28
C ALA A 269 -6.35 5.93 1.30
N LEU A 270 -6.47 4.68 0.86
CA LEU A 270 -7.56 4.23 -0.03
C LEU A 270 -8.92 4.33 0.65
N ILE A 271 -9.02 3.99 1.95
CA ILE A 271 -10.26 4.14 2.71
C ILE A 271 -10.62 5.62 2.87
N PHE A 272 -9.64 6.49 3.14
CA PHE A 272 -9.85 7.94 3.16
C PHE A 272 -10.42 8.42 1.82
N VAL A 273 -9.79 8.06 0.69
CA VAL A 273 -10.24 8.47 -0.65
C VAL A 273 -11.66 7.97 -0.94
N LEU A 274 -11.99 6.71 -0.62
CA LEU A 274 -13.34 6.18 -0.79
C LEU A 274 -14.38 6.94 0.05
N ARG A 275 -14.05 7.26 1.30
CA ARG A 275 -14.91 8.05 2.18
C ARG A 275 -15.11 9.47 1.65
N SER A 276 -14.05 10.11 1.18
CA SER A 276 -14.11 11.45 0.58
C SER A 276 -14.94 11.46 -0.70
N LEU A 277 -14.73 10.49 -1.59
CA LEU A 277 -15.53 10.32 -2.82
C LEU A 277 -17.01 10.10 -2.49
N MET A 278 -17.33 9.26 -1.52
CA MET A 278 -18.71 9.05 -1.08
C MET A 278 -19.34 10.36 -0.61
N ASN A 279 -18.60 11.18 0.15
CA ASN A 279 -19.09 12.48 0.61
C ASN A 279 -19.26 13.47 -0.55
N GLU A 280 -18.26 13.62 -1.42
CA GLU A 280 -18.29 14.55 -2.57
C GLU A 280 -19.38 14.19 -3.59
N VAL A 281 -19.66 12.90 -3.79
CA VAL A 281 -20.76 12.44 -4.65
C VAL A 281 -22.10 12.72 -3.97
N LYS A 282 -22.22 12.51 -2.65
CA LYS A 282 -23.45 12.79 -1.90
C LYS A 282 -23.77 14.28 -1.89
N THR A 283 -22.77 15.15 -1.75
CA THR A 283 -22.96 16.61 -1.70
C THR A 283 -22.92 17.29 -3.07
N MET A 284 -22.86 16.53 -4.17
CA MET A 284 -22.78 17.07 -5.53
C MET A 284 -21.55 17.97 -5.79
N THR A 285 -20.45 17.81 -5.05
CA THR A 285 -19.25 18.66 -5.12
C THR A 285 -18.04 18.00 -5.79
N TYR A 286 -18.16 16.74 -6.22
CA TYR A 286 -17.05 16.04 -6.89
C TYR A 286 -16.64 16.74 -8.18
N THR A 287 -15.36 17.09 -8.30
CA THR A 287 -14.77 17.66 -9.52
C THR A 287 -13.66 16.76 -10.07
N PRO A 288 -13.34 16.81 -11.38
CA PRO A 288 -12.20 16.10 -11.94
C PRO A 288 -10.88 16.48 -11.26
N ASN A 289 -10.74 17.71 -10.78
CA ASN A 289 -9.56 18.17 -10.05
C ASN A 289 -9.37 17.44 -8.69
N SER A 290 -10.46 16.95 -8.08
CA SER A 290 -10.39 16.09 -6.89
C SER A 290 -9.54 14.84 -7.13
N GLU A 291 -9.47 14.32 -8.37
CA GLU A 291 -8.68 13.12 -8.68
C GLU A 291 -7.18 13.34 -8.46
N ILE A 292 -6.65 14.52 -8.78
CA ILE A 292 -5.24 14.87 -8.56
C ILE A 292 -4.94 14.86 -7.06
N LYS A 293 -5.83 15.46 -6.25
CA LYS A 293 -5.73 15.48 -4.79
C LYS A 293 -5.72 14.07 -4.21
N PHE A 294 -6.59 13.18 -4.69
CA PHE A 294 -6.66 11.80 -4.21
C PHE A 294 -5.40 10.99 -4.57
N ARG A 295 -4.84 11.17 -5.77
CA ARG A 295 -3.60 10.49 -6.18
C ARG A 295 -2.41 10.90 -5.32
N LEU A 296 -2.25 12.20 -5.04
CA LEU A 296 -1.20 12.70 -4.15
C LEU A 296 -1.39 12.18 -2.72
N ARG A 297 -2.63 12.14 -2.22
CA ARG A 297 -2.93 11.58 -0.89
C ARG A 297 -2.58 10.10 -0.80
N LEU A 298 -2.81 9.34 -1.85
CA LEU A 298 -2.48 7.91 -1.91
C LEU A 298 -0.97 7.68 -1.74
N THR A 299 -0.15 8.41 -2.49
CA THR A 299 1.31 8.29 -2.40
C THR A 299 1.84 8.72 -1.04
N LEU A 300 1.31 9.81 -0.49
CA LEU A 300 1.71 10.31 0.82
C LEU A 300 1.30 9.36 1.96
N GLY A 301 0.11 8.77 1.89
CA GLY A 301 -0.34 7.84 2.93
C GLY A 301 0.39 6.50 2.91
N ALA A 302 0.78 6.01 1.73
CA ALA A 302 1.66 4.84 1.63
C ALA A 302 3.02 5.12 2.28
N LEU A 303 3.67 6.24 1.92
CA LEU A 303 4.94 6.66 2.53
C LEU A 303 4.81 6.88 4.04
N GLY A 304 3.68 7.44 4.49
CA GLY A 304 3.38 7.62 5.90
C GLY A 304 3.38 6.31 6.69
N GLY A 305 2.82 5.24 6.11
CA GLY A 305 2.89 3.90 6.70
C GLY A 305 4.33 3.40 6.86
N MET A 306 5.18 3.62 5.85
CA MET A 306 6.61 3.25 5.92
C MET A 306 7.36 4.02 7.02
N ILE A 307 7.08 5.32 7.17
CA ILE A 307 7.72 6.17 8.20
C ILE A 307 7.43 5.63 9.61
N VAL A 308 6.21 5.13 9.86
CA VAL A 308 5.88 4.48 11.14
C VAL A 308 6.73 3.24 11.38
N GLY A 309 6.88 2.38 10.38
CA GLY A 309 7.66 1.14 10.49
C GLY A 309 9.14 1.38 10.82
N TRP A 310 9.70 2.51 10.37
CA TRP A 310 11.10 2.86 10.59
C TRP A 310 11.33 3.72 11.84
N PHE A 311 10.47 4.71 12.11
CA PHE A 311 10.69 5.73 13.14
C PHE A 311 10.03 5.39 14.48
N LEU A 312 8.96 4.60 14.49
CA LEU A 312 8.18 4.27 15.69
C LEU A 312 8.34 2.78 16.02
N LYS A 313 9.58 2.33 16.25
CA LYS A 313 9.81 1.02 16.88
C LYS A 313 9.18 1.07 18.29
N PRO A 314 8.15 0.25 18.59
CA PRO A 314 7.37 0.40 19.83
C PRO A 314 8.10 0.06 21.12
N ASP A 315 9.33 -0.47 21.05
CA ASP A 315 10.07 -0.93 22.22
C ASP A 315 10.44 0.21 23.20
N GLU A 316 10.30 1.49 22.80
CA GLU A 316 10.70 2.64 23.62
C GLU A 316 9.59 3.68 23.91
N ALA A 317 8.34 3.51 23.44
CA ALA A 317 7.31 4.56 23.52
C ALA A 317 6.07 4.20 24.38
N ASN A 318 6.18 4.48 25.68
CA ASN A 318 5.20 4.19 26.76
C ASN A 318 3.81 4.89 26.69
N ALA A 319 3.37 5.45 25.56
CA ALA A 319 2.04 6.11 25.48
C ALA A 319 1.21 5.78 24.22
N ILE A 320 1.80 5.16 23.20
CA ILE A 320 1.12 4.72 21.96
C ILE A 320 1.09 3.17 21.86
N ALA A 321 1.61 2.48 22.88
CA ALA A 321 1.90 1.05 22.93
C ALA A 321 0.68 0.09 22.92
N SER A 322 -0.56 0.58 22.84
CA SER A 322 -1.74 -0.29 22.72
C SER A 322 -2.11 -0.63 21.27
N LEU A 323 -1.61 0.12 20.28
CA LEU A 323 -1.82 -0.21 18.87
C LEU A 323 -0.63 -0.98 18.30
N SER A 324 -0.94 -2.06 17.58
CA SER A 324 0.04 -2.76 16.75
C SER A 324 0.71 -1.78 15.77
N PRO A 325 2.03 -1.92 15.49
CA PRO A 325 2.75 -1.12 14.48
C PRO A 325 2.02 -1.00 13.14
N MET A 326 1.36 -2.08 12.71
CA MET A 326 0.60 -2.13 11.48
C MET A 326 -0.69 -1.29 11.56
N GLY A 327 -1.34 -1.28 12.73
CA GLY A 327 -2.48 -0.41 13.00
C GLY A 327 -2.10 1.07 13.00
N LEU A 328 -0.92 1.41 13.53
CA LEU A 328 -0.38 2.77 13.43
C LEU A 328 -0.06 3.17 11.99
N ALA A 329 0.56 2.28 11.22
CA ALA A 329 0.82 2.54 9.79
C ALA A 329 -0.46 2.80 9.02
N PHE A 330 -1.51 2.01 9.27
CA PHE A 330 -2.85 2.22 8.71
C PHE A 330 -3.43 3.59 9.09
N LEU A 331 -3.39 3.97 10.37
CA LEU A 331 -3.92 5.25 10.83
C LEU A 331 -3.16 6.45 10.23
N MET A 332 -1.84 6.36 10.10
CA MET A 332 -1.04 7.40 9.45
C MET A 332 -1.34 7.52 7.96
N GLY A 333 -1.61 6.40 7.29
CA GLY A 333 -2.09 6.41 5.91
C GLY A 333 -3.47 7.05 5.75
N TYR A 334 -4.38 6.76 6.68
CA TYR A 334 -5.73 7.34 6.68
C TYR A 334 -5.73 8.84 6.98
N ASN A 335 -4.93 9.28 7.96
CA ASN A 335 -4.78 10.67 8.32
C ASN A 335 -3.33 11.14 8.14
N VAL A 336 -2.95 11.44 6.91
CA VAL A 336 -1.61 11.94 6.57
C VAL A 336 -1.29 13.29 7.25
N ASP A 337 -2.30 14.09 7.58
CA ASP A 337 -2.08 15.39 8.25
C ASP A 337 -1.58 15.19 9.70
N LEU A 338 -2.01 14.09 10.35
CA LEU A 338 -1.49 13.68 11.65
C LEU A 338 -0.01 13.31 11.57
N LEU A 339 0.41 12.59 10.51
CA LEU A 339 1.81 12.26 10.29
C LEU A 339 2.67 13.52 10.18
N PHE A 340 2.27 14.48 9.32
CA PHE A 340 3.02 15.74 9.18
C PHE A 340 3.06 16.51 10.49
N SER A 341 1.96 16.56 11.24
CA SER A 341 1.93 17.19 12.56
C SER A 341 2.89 16.53 13.57
N ILE A 342 3.07 15.22 13.50
CA ILE A 342 4.04 14.49 14.34
C ILE A 342 5.47 14.80 13.89
N MET A 343 5.73 14.82 12.59
CA MET A 343 7.05 15.16 12.03
C MET A 343 7.46 16.59 12.40
N ASP A 344 6.55 17.56 12.25
CA ASP A 344 6.81 18.95 12.61
C ASP A 344 7.14 19.09 14.10
N LYS A 345 6.37 18.41 14.98
CA LYS A 345 6.68 18.36 16.42
C LYS A 345 8.03 17.71 16.72
N ALA A 346 8.41 16.66 16.00
CA ALA A 346 9.70 16.01 16.17
C ALA A 346 10.84 16.95 15.76
N ILE A 347 10.70 17.66 14.64
CA ILE A 347 11.65 18.66 14.15
C ILE A 347 11.79 19.81 15.16
N ASP A 348 10.68 20.31 15.70
CA ASP A 348 10.68 21.37 16.71
C ASP A 348 11.37 20.94 18.00
N ASN A 349 11.18 19.69 18.43
CA ASN A 349 11.84 19.16 19.63
C ASN A 349 13.35 19.01 19.42
N ILE A 350 13.77 18.50 18.25
CA ILE A 350 15.20 18.41 17.89
C ILE A 350 15.81 19.81 17.85
N ARG A 351 15.12 20.77 17.22
CA ARG A 351 15.55 22.17 17.16
C ARG A 351 15.72 22.76 18.57
N LYS A 352 14.73 22.58 19.46
CA LYS A 352 14.83 23.02 20.87
C LYS A 352 15.97 22.35 21.62
N SER A 353 16.25 21.07 21.36
CA SER A 353 17.37 20.36 21.99
C SER A 353 18.73 20.85 21.50
N ILE A 354 18.84 21.30 20.24
CA ILE A 354 20.06 21.88 19.67
C ILE A 354 20.25 23.32 20.15
N GLU A 355 19.17 24.10 20.26
CA GLU A 355 19.19 25.49 20.73
C GLU A 355 19.26 25.63 22.26
N ALA A 356 19.09 24.54 23.01
CA ALA A 356 19.24 24.55 24.47
C ALA A 356 20.71 24.84 24.84
N PRO A 357 21.02 25.95 25.53
CA PRO A 357 22.38 26.24 25.94
C PRO A 357 22.86 25.14 26.89
N ALA A 358 24.07 24.62 26.65
CA ALA A 358 24.73 23.68 27.54
C ALA A 358 24.72 24.26 28.95
N LYS A 359 23.90 23.70 29.84
CA LYS A 359 23.89 24.04 31.26
C LYS A 359 25.28 23.70 31.80
N ARG A 360 26.11 24.74 31.98
CA ARG A 360 27.32 24.70 32.81
C ARG A 360 26.95 24.86 34.26
#